data_AF-A0A235F415-F1
#
_entry.id   AF-A0A235F415-F1
#
_cell.length_a   1.000
_cell.length_b   1.000
_cell.length_c   1.000
_cell.angle_alpha   90.00
_cell.angle_beta   90.00
_cell.angle_gamma   90.00
#
_symmetry.space_group_name_H-M   'P 1'
#
loop_
_entity.id
_entity.type
_entity.pdbx_description
1 polymer ?
#
loop_
_entity_poly.entity_id
_entity_poly.type
_entity_poly.pdbx_seq_one_letter_code
_entity_poly.pdbx_strand_id
1 'polypeptide(L)'
;MPKSNEDLGKEFGLGLAMLFSVFAFFPLLVFSLPFFILFRILKQPTFHAIISVISFLSFCFFAYFNPTSYLGLYSVLPFDVTWLERLVNQPMRLTNTSFLQYITGGLFVSYGWSLMTDYHRSKRVRSTEEKRDSFKSSAHYQKVKKNRFQLTIKAQQKWRSQKEQDKLLLGITERGKPYFMDFKEINQHMFIPATTGGGKTILLLNFVEYALIRNFPFIFIDGKGSSESIEEVETLCKRYDRNLKVFSDKGKLTYNPLKYGGATVIKDKLEQLIETESDYYSSISTSLVQALIQFIDDY
;
A
#
# COMPACT_ATOMS: atom_id res chain seq x y z
N MET A 1 -28.14 -35.25 29.61
CA MET A 1 -29.60 -35.47 29.49
C MET A 1 -29.86 -36.15 28.16
N PRO A 2 -30.51 -37.31 28.12
CA PRO A 2 -30.89 -37.95 26.85
C PRO A 2 -31.88 -37.04 26.12
N LYS A 3 -31.64 -36.77 24.82
CA LYS A 3 -32.55 -35.97 24.01
C LYS A 3 -33.93 -36.61 23.99
N SER A 4 -34.98 -35.80 24.09
CA SER A 4 -36.37 -36.28 23.99
C SER A 4 -36.57 -37.00 22.64
N ASN A 5 -37.40 -38.04 22.59
CA ASN A 5 -37.78 -38.71 21.33
C ASN A 5 -38.36 -37.71 20.31
N GLU A 6 -38.91 -36.60 20.78
CA GLU A 6 -39.42 -35.51 19.94
C GLU A 6 -38.29 -34.67 19.29
N ASP A 7 -37.17 -34.47 20.00
CA ASP A 7 -35.99 -33.76 19.48
C ASP A 7 -35.26 -34.62 18.46
N LEU A 8 -35.17 -35.94 18.71
CA LEU A 8 -34.64 -36.91 17.75
C LEU A 8 -35.50 -36.99 16.49
N GLY A 9 -36.83 -36.94 16.62
CA GLY A 9 -37.75 -36.89 15.47
C GLY A 9 -37.59 -35.62 14.63
N LYS A 10 -37.39 -34.46 15.27
CA LYS A 10 -37.15 -33.17 14.58
C LYS A 10 -35.80 -33.16 13.87
N GLU A 11 -34.74 -33.65 14.50
CA GLU A 11 -33.40 -33.74 13.89
C GLU A 11 -33.38 -34.72 12.71
N PHE A 12 -34.07 -35.87 12.84
CA PHE A 12 -34.19 -36.85 11.76
C PHE A 12 -35.02 -36.31 10.57
N GLY A 13 -36.13 -35.62 10.86
CA GLY A 13 -36.94 -34.96 9.85
C GLY A 13 -36.18 -33.86 9.10
N LEU A 14 -35.37 -33.06 9.82
CA LEU A 14 -34.47 -32.07 9.22
C LEU A 14 -33.41 -32.71 8.32
N GLY A 15 -32.82 -33.83 8.76
CA GLY A 15 -31.84 -34.58 7.96
C GLY A 15 -32.43 -35.11 6.65
N LEU A 16 -33.63 -35.70 6.70
CA LEU A 16 -34.34 -36.17 5.52
C LEU A 16 -34.72 -35.03 4.56
N ALA A 17 -35.21 -33.91 5.10
CA ALA A 17 -35.54 -32.73 4.30
C ALA A 17 -34.31 -32.15 3.59
N MET A 18 -33.14 -32.16 4.26
CA MET A 18 -31.89 -31.71 3.67
C MET A 18 -31.41 -32.63 2.55
N LEU A 19 -31.47 -33.95 2.76
CA LEU A 19 -31.13 -34.94 1.73
C LEU A 19 -32.05 -34.82 0.51
N PHE A 20 -33.36 -34.65 0.74
CA PHE A 20 -34.32 -34.44 -0.34
C PHE A 20 -34.07 -33.14 -1.10
N SER A 21 -33.68 -32.07 -0.39
CA SER A 21 -33.33 -30.79 -1.01
C SER A 21 -32.07 -30.91 -1.87
N VAL A 22 -31.00 -31.52 -1.35
CA VAL A 22 -29.76 -31.76 -2.11
C VAL A 22 -30.06 -32.61 -3.34
N PHE A 23 -30.87 -33.67 -3.17
CA PHE A 23 -31.32 -34.50 -4.26
C PHE A 23 -32.05 -33.63 -5.30
N ALA A 24 -33.12 -32.93 -4.94
CA ALA A 24 -33.92 -32.12 -5.86
C ALA A 24 -33.12 -31.04 -6.61
N PHE A 25 -32.14 -30.40 -5.98
CA PHE A 25 -31.30 -29.37 -6.60
C PHE A 25 -30.08 -29.91 -7.36
N PHE A 26 -29.77 -31.19 -7.25
CA PHE A 26 -28.58 -31.81 -7.85
C PHE A 26 -28.44 -31.53 -9.36
N PRO A 27 -29.48 -31.69 -10.21
CA PRO A 27 -29.37 -31.37 -11.64
C PRO A 27 -28.96 -29.92 -11.90
N LEU A 28 -29.50 -28.97 -11.15
CA LEU A 28 -29.16 -27.55 -11.31
C LEU A 28 -27.74 -27.25 -10.85
N LEU A 29 -27.27 -27.87 -9.78
CA LEU A 29 -25.91 -27.69 -9.28
C LEU A 29 -24.87 -28.16 -10.31
N VAL A 30 -25.05 -29.34 -10.89
CA VAL A 30 -24.14 -29.90 -11.89
C VAL A 30 -24.03 -28.97 -13.10
N PHE A 31 -25.17 -28.52 -13.64
CA PHE A 31 -25.19 -27.65 -14.82
C PHE A 31 -24.79 -26.20 -14.52
N SER A 32 -24.83 -25.75 -13.26
CA SER A 32 -24.41 -24.39 -12.87
C SER A 32 -22.89 -24.18 -12.90
N LEU A 33 -22.09 -25.21 -12.64
CA LEU A 33 -20.62 -25.13 -12.56
C LEU A 33 -19.95 -24.57 -13.82
N PRO A 34 -20.21 -25.08 -15.04
CA PRO A 34 -19.57 -24.56 -16.25
C PRO A 34 -19.94 -23.10 -16.51
N PHE A 35 -21.19 -22.70 -16.27
CA PHE A 35 -21.63 -21.32 -16.43
C PHE A 35 -20.99 -20.39 -15.40
N PHE A 36 -20.88 -20.81 -14.14
CA PHE A 36 -20.20 -20.03 -13.12
C PHE A 36 -18.74 -19.73 -13.50
N ILE A 37 -18.02 -20.72 -14.01
CA ILE A 37 -16.63 -20.55 -14.48
C ILE A 37 -16.58 -19.60 -15.68
N LEU A 38 -17.46 -19.80 -16.67
CA LEU A 38 -17.52 -18.99 -17.89
C LEU A 38 -17.72 -17.50 -17.58
N PHE A 39 -18.75 -17.17 -16.79
CA PHE A 39 -19.05 -15.77 -16.45
C PHE A 39 -17.98 -15.13 -15.56
N ARG A 40 -17.26 -15.93 -14.77
CA ARG A 40 -16.12 -15.43 -13.99
C ARG A 40 -14.93 -15.03 -14.86
N ILE A 41 -14.71 -15.73 -15.97
CA ILE A 41 -13.67 -15.40 -16.96
C ILE A 41 -14.07 -14.14 -17.73
N LEU A 42 -15.33 -14.02 -18.13
CA LEU A 42 -15.85 -12.88 -18.91
C LEU A 42 -15.83 -11.55 -18.14
N LYS A 43 -15.87 -11.58 -16.80
CA LYS A 43 -15.83 -10.38 -15.92
C LYS A 43 -16.92 -9.34 -16.22
N GLN A 44 -18.08 -9.77 -16.71
CA GLN A 44 -19.24 -8.91 -16.99
C GLN A 44 -20.44 -9.27 -16.09
N PRO A 45 -20.54 -8.68 -14.87
CA PRO A 45 -21.55 -9.07 -13.90
C PRO A 45 -22.98 -8.64 -14.27
N THR A 46 -23.13 -7.53 -14.99
CA THR A 46 -24.44 -7.04 -15.47
C THR A 46 -25.06 -7.97 -16.51
N PHE A 47 -24.22 -8.47 -17.43
CA PHE A 47 -24.65 -9.42 -18.46
C PHE A 47 -25.09 -10.76 -17.85
N HIS A 48 -24.34 -11.27 -16.86
CA HIS A 48 -24.71 -12.48 -16.13
C HIS A 48 -26.05 -12.33 -15.39
N ALA A 49 -26.29 -11.15 -14.79
CA ALA A 49 -27.55 -10.85 -14.11
C ALA A 49 -28.76 -10.86 -15.06
N ILE A 50 -28.65 -10.18 -16.21
CA ILE A 50 -29.73 -10.13 -17.22
C ILE A 50 -30.07 -11.53 -17.73
N ILE A 51 -29.04 -12.31 -18.09
CA ILE A 51 -29.22 -13.70 -18.56
C ILE A 51 -29.84 -14.57 -17.46
N SER A 52 -29.42 -14.40 -16.21
CA SER A 52 -29.97 -15.14 -15.07
C SER A 52 -31.47 -14.92 -14.90
N VAL A 53 -31.95 -13.67 -15.02
CA VAL A 53 -33.39 -13.35 -14.94
C VAL A 53 -34.16 -14.00 -16.09
N ILE A 54 -33.67 -13.88 -17.33
CA ILE A 54 -34.31 -14.50 -18.49
C ILE A 54 -34.37 -16.02 -18.33
N SER A 55 -33.26 -16.62 -17.88
CA SER A 55 -33.13 -18.05 -17.68
C SER A 55 -34.04 -18.57 -16.56
N PHE A 56 -34.22 -17.80 -15.48
CA PHE A 56 -35.17 -18.13 -14.43
C PHE A 56 -36.61 -18.17 -14.94
N LEU A 57 -37.03 -17.16 -15.72
CA LEU A 57 -38.36 -17.14 -16.33
C LEU A 57 -38.56 -18.32 -17.28
N SER A 58 -37.58 -18.64 -18.12
CA SER A 58 -37.62 -19.81 -19.00
C SER A 58 -37.67 -21.13 -18.22
N PHE A 59 -36.91 -21.24 -17.13
CA PHE A 59 -36.94 -22.42 -16.26
C PHE A 59 -38.33 -22.64 -15.65
N CYS A 60 -38.92 -21.59 -15.07
CA CYS A 60 -40.27 -21.65 -14.51
C CYS A 60 -41.32 -22.04 -15.57
N PHE A 61 -41.20 -21.50 -16.80
CA PHE A 61 -42.06 -21.87 -17.91
C PHE A 61 -41.94 -23.37 -18.23
N PHE A 62 -40.73 -23.88 -18.47
CA PHE A 62 -40.56 -25.31 -18.80
C PHE A 62 -40.94 -26.23 -17.65
N ALA A 63 -40.69 -25.84 -16.39
CA ALA A 63 -41.06 -26.61 -15.21
C ALA A 63 -42.59 -26.71 -15.05
N TYR A 64 -43.33 -25.66 -15.41
CA TYR A 64 -44.80 -25.67 -15.35
C TYR A 64 -45.41 -26.60 -16.41
N PHE A 65 -44.93 -26.53 -17.65
CA PHE A 65 -45.51 -27.31 -18.75
C PHE A 65 -45.07 -28.78 -18.76
N ASN A 66 -43.84 -29.09 -18.34
CA ASN A 66 -43.31 -30.45 -18.34
C ASN A 66 -42.51 -30.74 -17.05
N PRO A 67 -43.17 -30.88 -15.89
CA PRO A 67 -42.50 -31.04 -14.60
C PRO A 67 -41.71 -32.35 -14.50
N THR A 68 -42.19 -33.42 -15.14
CA THR A 68 -41.55 -34.75 -15.09
C THR A 68 -40.22 -34.81 -15.84
N SER A 69 -40.04 -33.95 -16.85
CA SER A 69 -38.78 -33.81 -17.60
C SER A 69 -37.59 -33.40 -16.71
N TYR A 70 -37.83 -32.71 -15.59
CA TYR A 70 -36.77 -32.25 -14.70
C TYR A 70 -36.06 -33.41 -14.00
N LEU A 71 -36.74 -34.54 -13.85
CA LEU A 71 -36.18 -35.74 -13.22
C LEU A 71 -35.44 -36.65 -14.22
N GLY A 72 -35.35 -36.26 -15.49
CA GLY A 72 -34.68 -37.04 -16.53
C GLY A 72 -33.19 -37.31 -16.29
N LEU A 73 -32.47 -36.47 -15.54
CA LEU A 73 -31.05 -36.67 -15.23
C LEU A 73 -30.81 -37.93 -14.39
N TYR A 74 -31.76 -38.30 -13.53
CA TYR A 74 -31.61 -39.47 -12.65
C TYR A 74 -31.64 -40.79 -13.43
N SER A 75 -32.22 -40.83 -14.63
CA SER A 75 -32.19 -42.03 -15.47
C SER A 75 -30.79 -42.36 -16.00
N VAL A 76 -29.83 -41.43 -15.91
CA VAL A 76 -28.45 -41.60 -16.37
C VAL A 76 -27.52 -42.00 -15.22
N LEU A 77 -27.97 -41.86 -13.97
CA LEU A 77 -27.16 -42.23 -12.81
C LEU A 77 -27.05 -43.76 -12.66
N PRO A 78 -25.96 -44.26 -12.09
CA PRO A 78 -25.72 -45.70 -11.95
C PRO A 78 -26.54 -46.38 -10.83
N PHE A 79 -27.60 -45.73 -10.35
CA PHE A 79 -28.43 -46.20 -9.23
C PHE A 79 -29.84 -46.55 -9.71
N ASP A 80 -30.48 -47.52 -9.04
CA ASP A 80 -31.86 -47.90 -9.35
C ASP A 80 -32.84 -46.78 -8.97
N VAL A 81 -33.52 -46.22 -9.98
CA VAL A 81 -34.51 -45.15 -9.87
C VAL A 81 -35.94 -45.63 -10.15
N THR A 82 -36.16 -46.95 -10.25
CA THR A 82 -37.49 -47.54 -10.52
C THR A 82 -38.53 -47.16 -9.45
N TRP A 83 -38.09 -46.92 -8.22
CA TRP A 83 -38.95 -46.40 -7.14
C TRP A 83 -39.49 -45.00 -7.44
N LEU A 84 -38.71 -44.18 -8.14
CA LEU A 84 -39.01 -42.79 -8.51
C LEU A 84 -39.97 -42.75 -9.72
N GLU A 85 -39.79 -43.67 -10.66
CA GLU A 85 -40.70 -43.90 -11.79
C GLU A 85 -42.09 -44.34 -11.30
N ARG A 86 -42.14 -45.22 -10.29
CA ARG A 86 -43.42 -45.65 -9.67
C ARG A 86 -44.12 -44.50 -8.95
N LEU A 87 -43.37 -43.60 -8.32
CA LEU A 87 -43.92 -42.45 -7.61
C LEU A 87 -44.53 -41.42 -8.58
N VAL A 88 -43.84 -41.16 -9.69
CA VAL A 88 -44.24 -40.16 -10.70
C VAL A 88 -45.17 -40.75 -11.77
N ASN A 89 -45.38 -42.08 -11.76
CA ASN A 89 -46.23 -42.82 -12.68
C ASN A 89 -45.90 -42.58 -14.17
N GLN A 90 -44.64 -42.28 -14.47
CA GLN A 90 -44.11 -42.04 -15.82
C GLN A 90 -42.65 -42.52 -15.90
N PRO A 91 -42.20 -43.08 -17.04
CA PRO A 91 -40.81 -43.47 -17.21
C PRO A 91 -39.90 -42.23 -17.26
N MET A 92 -38.81 -42.26 -16.49
CA MET A 92 -37.86 -41.16 -16.48
C MET A 92 -36.97 -41.26 -17.72
N ARG A 93 -37.12 -40.31 -18.63
CA ARG A 93 -36.28 -40.24 -19.83
C ARG A 93 -35.67 -38.86 -19.97
N LEU A 94 -34.39 -38.85 -20.30
CA LEU A 94 -33.70 -37.62 -20.67
C LEU A 94 -34.24 -37.13 -22.02
N THR A 95 -34.93 -35.99 -22.02
CA THR A 95 -35.47 -35.38 -23.23
C THR A 95 -34.80 -34.04 -23.51
N ASN A 96 -35.01 -33.47 -24.71
CA ASN A 96 -34.55 -32.11 -25.03
C ASN A 96 -35.11 -31.07 -24.04
N THR A 97 -36.32 -31.28 -23.52
CA THR A 97 -36.93 -30.40 -22.51
C THR A 97 -36.19 -30.47 -21.17
N SER A 98 -35.67 -31.64 -20.79
CA SER A 98 -34.81 -31.82 -19.61
C SER A 98 -33.53 -31.00 -19.73
N PHE A 99 -32.85 -31.06 -20.89
CA PHE A 99 -31.65 -30.24 -21.13
C PHE A 99 -31.93 -28.74 -21.06
N LEU A 100 -33.02 -28.29 -21.64
CA LEU A 100 -33.43 -26.87 -21.58
C LEU A 100 -33.70 -26.42 -20.14
N GLN A 101 -34.37 -27.25 -19.33
CA GLN A 101 -34.59 -26.98 -17.91
C GLN A 101 -33.26 -26.91 -17.13
N TYR A 102 -32.30 -27.81 -17.39
CA TYR A 102 -31.01 -27.79 -16.68
C TYR A 102 -30.12 -26.63 -17.10
N ILE A 103 -30.09 -26.27 -18.38
CA ILE A 103 -29.33 -25.10 -18.86
C ILE A 103 -29.88 -23.82 -18.26
N THR A 104 -31.20 -23.62 -18.37
CA THR A 104 -31.85 -22.40 -17.89
C THR A 104 -31.79 -22.28 -16.36
N GLY A 105 -32.11 -23.34 -15.62
CA GLY A 105 -31.98 -23.34 -14.17
C GLY A 105 -30.53 -23.27 -13.69
N GLY A 106 -29.60 -23.93 -14.39
CA GLY A 106 -28.16 -23.88 -14.09
C GLY A 106 -27.56 -22.48 -14.25
N LEU A 107 -27.97 -21.75 -15.29
CA LEU A 107 -27.59 -20.34 -15.49
C LEU A 107 -28.05 -19.46 -14.32
N PHE A 108 -29.28 -19.64 -13.84
CA PHE A 108 -29.80 -18.91 -12.67
C PHE A 108 -29.00 -19.23 -11.40
N VAL A 109 -28.81 -20.51 -11.10
CA VAL A 109 -28.04 -20.97 -9.93
C VAL A 109 -26.58 -20.48 -9.98
N SER A 110 -25.97 -20.44 -11.17
CA SER A 110 -24.60 -19.94 -11.35
C SER A 110 -24.45 -18.46 -10.96
N TYR A 111 -25.48 -17.64 -11.18
CA TYR A 111 -25.48 -16.24 -10.78
C TYR A 111 -25.62 -16.10 -9.26
N GLY A 112 -26.50 -16.89 -8.64
CA GLY A 112 -26.61 -16.98 -7.18
C GLY A 112 -25.26 -17.36 -6.54
N TRP A 113 -24.54 -18.31 -7.13
CA TRP A 113 -23.20 -18.69 -6.68
C TRP A 113 -22.20 -17.53 -6.83
N SER A 114 -22.23 -16.78 -7.93
CA SER A 114 -21.38 -15.59 -8.10
C SER A 114 -21.63 -14.54 -7.02
N LEU A 115 -22.90 -14.21 -6.76
CA LEU A 115 -23.26 -13.25 -5.71
C LEU A 115 -22.76 -13.70 -4.33
N MET A 116 -22.94 -14.99 -4.00
CA MET A 116 -22.47 -15.55 -2.74
C MET A 116 -20.94 -15.45 -2.61
N THR A 117 -20.20 -15.75 -3.68
CA THR A 117 -18.74 -15.60 -3.66
C THR A 117 -18.28 -14.15 -3.54
N ASP A 118 -18.96 -13.21 -4.18
CA ASP A 118 -18.62 -11.79 -4.11
C ASP A 118 -18.94 -11.20 -2.73
N TYR A 119 -20.05 -11.63 -2.12
CA TYR A 119 -20.40 -11.31 -0.74
C TYR A 119 -19.36 -11.85 0.27
N HIS A 120 -18.94 -13.10 0.14
CA HIS A 120 -17.90 -13.65 1.03
C HIS A 120 -16.54 -12.98 0.82
N ARG A 121 -16.21 -12.58 -0.41
CA ARG A 121 -14.98 -11.83 -0.71
C ARG A 121 -15.02 -10.41 -0.17
N SER A 122 -16.16 -9.72 -0.23
CA SER A 122 -16.29 -8.34 0.28
C SER A 122 -16.14 -8.26 1.80
N LYS A 123 -16.52 -9.32 2.52
CA LYS A 123 -16.30 -9.46 3.97
C LYS A 123 -14.85 -9.78 4.35
N ARG A 124 -14.00 -10.14 3.38
CA ARG A 124 -12.60 -10.49 3.66
C ARG A 124 -11.77 -9.21 3.81
N VAL A 125 -11.67 -8.70 5.04
CA VAL A 125 -10.78 -7.59 5.38
C VAL A 125 -9.33 -8.08 5.32
N ARG A 126 -8.60 -7.68 4.28
CA ARG A 126 -7.15 -7.86 4.24
C ARG A 126 -6.48 -6.72 4.99
N SER A 127 -5.63 -7.05 5.95
CA SER A 127 -4.87 -6.04 6.68
C SER A 127 -3.93 -5.28 5.74
N THR A 128 -3.57 -4.05 6.10
CA THR A 128 -2.56 -3.27 5.38
C THR A 128 -1.21 -4.00 5.34
N GLU A 129 -0.91 -4.78 6.37
CA GLU A 129 0.28 -5.62 6.47
C GLU A 129 0.25 -6.76 5.44
N GLU A 130 -0.85 -7.49 5.32
CA GLU A 130 -0.99 -8.57 4.33
C GLU A 130 -0.81 -8.03 2.90
N LYS A 131 -1.36 -6.84 2.62
CA LYS A 131 -1.14 -6.14 1.33
C LYS A 131 0.34 -5.81 1.13
N ARG A 132 1.01 -5.28 2.15
CA ARG A 132 2.45 -4.96 2.10
C ARG A 132 3.30 -6.20 1.87
N ASP A 133 2.99 -7.30 2.55
CA ASP A 133 3.74 -8.55 2.44
C ASP A 133 3.51 -9.22 1.08
N SER A 134 2.28 -9.19 0.56
CA SER A 134 1.99 -9.63 -0.80
C SER A 134 2.71 -8.80 -1.86
N PHE A 135 2.90 -7.50 -1.62
CA PHE A 135 3.68 -6.65 -2.51
C PHE A 135 5.18 -6.98 -2.42
N LYS A 136 5.71 -7.17 -1.22
CA LYS A 136 7.12 -7.53 -1.00
C LYS A 136 7.48 -8.93 -1.52
N SER A 137 6.52 -9.85 -1.60
CA SER A 137 6.71 -11.16 -2.22
C SER A 137 6.55 -11.13 -3.75
N SER A 138 6.05 -10.03 -4.33
CA SER A 138 5.84 -9.94 -5.77
C SER A 138 7.15 -9.93 -6.57
N ALA A 139 7.12 -10.54 -7.76
CA ALA A 139 8.23 -10.50 -8.71
C ALA A 139 8.63 -9.06 -9.10
N HIS A 140 7.65 -8.15 -9.13
CA HIS A 140 7.89 -6.72 -9.40
C HIS A 140 8.80 -6.11 -8.33
N TYR A 141 8.48 -6.29 -7.05
CA TYR A 141 9.31 -5.79 -5.96
C TYR A 141 10.72 -6.38 -6.01
N GLN A 142 10.86 -7.69 -6.24
CA GLN A 142 12.18 -8.32 -6.33
C GLN A 142 13.01 -7.77 -7.49
N LYS A 143 12.38 -7.52 -8.65
CA LYS A 143 13.03 -6.89 -9.79
C LYS A 143 13.50 -5.46 -9.48
N VAL A 144 12.65 -4.66 -8.83
CA VAL A 144 13.01 -3.29 -8.40
C VAL A 144 14.15 -3.34 -7.39
N LYS A 145 14.08 -4.22 -6.38
CA LYS A 145 15.11 -4.38 -5.36
C LYS A 145 16.47 -4.75 -5.97
N LYS A 146 16.49 -5.69 -6.92
CA LYS A 146 17.72 -6.08 -7.65
C LYS A 146 18.31 -4.93 -8.45
N ASN A 147 17.47 -4.14 -9.11
CA ASN A 147 17.89 -3.07 -10.02
C ASN A 147 17.92 -1.68 -9.36
N ARG A 148 17.77 -1.59 -8.04
CA ARG A 148 17.55 -0.32 -7.31
C ARG A 148 18.62 0.73 -7.62
N PHE A 149 19.89 0.32 -7.65
CA PHE A 149 21.01 1.22 -7.89
C PHE A 149 20.95 1.84 -9.28
N GLN A 150 20.68 1.03 -10.30
CA GLN A 150 20.54 1.51 -11.68
C GLN A 150 19.33 2.44 -11.85
N LEU A 151 18.23 2.10 -11.20
CA LEU A 151 17.02 2.94 -11.20
C LEU A 151 17.28 4.30 -10.52
N THR A 152 17.98 4.30 -9.38
CA THR A 152 18.36 5.53 -8.67
C THR A 152 19.32 6.37 -9.51
N ILE A 153 20.34 5.78 -10.14
CA ILE A 153 21.27 6.50 -11.03
C ILE A 153 20.52 7.16 -12.17
N LYS A 154 19.62 6.42 -12.83
CA LYS A 154 18.79 6.95 -13.92
C LYS A 154 17.88 8.09 -13.44
N ALA A 155 17.28 7.96 -12.26
CA ALA A 155 16.47 9.01 -11.66
C ALA A 155 17.30 10.26 -11.34
N GLN A 156 18.50 10.09 -10.76
CA GLN A 156 19.42 11.18 -10.43
C GLN A 156 19.90 11.92 -11.68
N GLN A 157 20.29 11.19 -12.72
CA GLN A 157 20.71 11.78 -14.00
C GLN A 157 19.59 12.61 -14.63
N LYS A 158 18.37 12.07 -14.64
CA LYS A 158 17.19 12.79 -15.15
C LYS A 158 16.88 14.02 -14.31
N TRP A 159 16.97 13.93 -12.99
CA TRP A 159 16.73 15.07 -12.10
C TRP A 159 17.77 16.18 -12.33
N ARG A 160 19.06 15.83 -12.43
CA ARG A 160 20.15 16.78 -12.73
C ARG A 160 20.00 17.47 -14.10
N SER A 161 19.43 16.79 -15.10
CA SER A 161 19.17 17.42 -16.41
C SER A 161 17.93 18.32 -16.40
N GLN A 162 17.00 18.10 -15.49
CA GLN A 162 15.76 18.86 -15.35
C GLN A 162 15.91 20.03 -14.36
N LYS A 163 16.85 20.95 -14.64
CA LYS A 163 17.18 22.08 -13.75
C LYS A 163 15.99 23.00 -13.41
N GLU A 164 14.95 23.02 -14.23
CA GLU A 164 13.76 23.86 -14.04
C GLU A 164 12.75 23.32 -13.03
N GLN A 165 12.88 22.05 -12.57
CA GLN A 165 11.93 21.51 -11.58
C GLN A 165 12.26 21.99 -10.17
N ASP A 166 11.29 22.63 -9.52
CA ASP A 166 11.38 23.04 -8.11
C ASP A 166 11.12 21.91 -7.12
N LYS A 167 11.83 20.80 -7.34
CA LYS A 167 11.64 19.57 -6.61
C LYS A 167 12.98 18.94 -6.27
N LEU A 168 13.14 18.55 -5.01
CA LEU A 168 14.26 17.74 -4.55
C LEU A 168 13.97 16.27 -4.82
N LEU A 169 14.90 15.55 -5.44
CA LEU A 169 14.84 14.10 -5.53
C LEU A 169 15.35 13.47 -4.23
N LEU A 170 14.48 12.75 -3.51
CA LEU A 170 14.89 11.98 -2.33
C LEU A 170 15.42 10.61 -2.70
N GLY A 171 14.92 10.03 -3.80
CA GLY A 171 15.35 8.72 -4.29
C GLY A 171 14.24 8.01 -5.06
N ILE A 172 14.15 6.69 -4.92
CA ILE A 172 13.10 5.88 -5.54
C ILE A 172 12.26 5.14 -4.49
N THR A 173 10.97 5.02 -4.75
CA THR A 173 10.03 4.21 -3.96
C THR A 173 10.33 2.71 -4.11
N GLU A 174 9.78 1.87 -3.21
CA GLU A 174 9.81 0.40 -3.34
C GLU A 174 9.18 -0.11 -4.65
N ARG A 175 8.40 0.72 -5.35
CA ARG A 175 7.81 0.44 -6.66
C ARG A 175 8.73 0.81 -7.83
N GLY A 176 9.88 1.41 -7.56
CA GLY A 176 10.87 1.83 -8.57
C GLY A 176 10.54 3.18 -9.22
N LYS A 177 9.58 3.93 -8.67
CA LYS A 177 9.26 5.29 -9.15
C LYS A 177 10.07 6.33 -8.39
N PRO A 178 10.59 7.38 -9.04
CA PRO A 178 11.22 8.52 -8.36
C PRO A 178 10.28 9.13 -7.31
N TYR A 179 10.84 9.54 -6.19
CA TYR A 179 10.13 10.22 -5.10
C TYR A 179 10.75 11.60 -4.88
N PHE A 180 9.92 12.62 -5.02
CA PHE A 180 10.32 14.01 -4.95
C PHE A 180 9.66 14.70 -3.76
N MET A 181 10.33 15.73 -3.26
CA MET A 181 9.81 16.66 -2.26
C MET A 181 9.76 18.05 -2.89
N ASP A 182 8.66 18.76 -2.67
CA ASP A 182 8.46 20.11 -3.20
C ASP A 182 9.14 21.15 -2.30
N PHE A 183 9.55 22.29 -2.87
CA PHE A 183 10.20 23.36 -2.09
C PHE A 183 9.39 23.81 -0.87
N LYS A 184 8.06 23.85 -0.99
CA LYS A 184 7.16 24.20 0.12
C LYS A 184 7.33 23.26 1.32
N GLU A 185 7.59 21.97 1.09
CA GLU A 185 7.80 20.99 2.15
C GLU A 185 9.19 21.14 2.77
N ILE A 186 10.21 21.37 1.93
CA ILE A 186 11.61 21.60 2.37
C ILE A 186 11.68 22.82 3.32
N ASN A 187 10.89 23.86 3.04
CA ASN A 187 10.89 25.11 3.80
C ASN A 187 10.16 25.04 5.14
N GLN A 188 9.68 23.87 5.58
CA GLN A 188 8.97 23.68 6.86
C GLN A 188 9.87 23.17 8.01
N HIS A 189 11.18 23.10 7.79
CA HIS A 189 12.13 22.34 8.63
C HIS A 189 11.84 20.83 8.61
N MET A 190 12.89 20.03 8.83
CA MET A 190 12.79 18.59 8.80
C MET A 190 13.56 17.95 9.94
N PHE A 191 12.95 16.93 10.52
CA PHE A 191 13.61 16.04 11.46
C PHE A 191 13.88 14.69 10.78
N ILE A 192 15.16 14.32 10.69
CA ILE A 192 15.60 13.08 10.02
C ILE A 192 16.20 12.13 11.06
N PRO A 193 15.38 11.28 11.70
CA PRO A 193 15.88 10.27 12.61
C PRO A 193 16.55 9.15 11.82
N ALA A 194 17.82 8.88 12.11
CA ALA A 194 18.58 7.82 11.47
C ALA A 194 19.70 7.32 12.39
N THR A 195 19.89 6.00 12.44
CA THR A 195 21.05 5.38 13.09
C THR A 195 22.31 5.58 12.24
N THR A 196 23.49 5.36 12.83
CA THR A 196 24.75 5.32 12.06
C THR A 196 24.66 4.25 10.99
N GLY A 197 25.01 4.61 9.74
CA GLY A 197 24.85 3.74 8.57
C GLY A 197 23.45 3.74 7.95
N GLY A 198 22.48 4.44 8.55
CA GLY A 198 21.11 4.56 8.02
C GLY A 198 20.95 5.47 6.80
N GLY A 199 22.05 6.06 6.31
CA GLY A 199 22.04 6.90 5.10
C GLY A 199 21.74 8.39 5.32
N LYS A 200 21.81 8.90 6.56
CA LYS A 200 21.58 10.32 6.88
C LYS A 200 22.46 11.26 6.04
N THR A 201 23.76 11.00 6.01
CA THR A 201 24.72 11.84 5.27
C THR A 201 24.38 11.88 3.78
N ILE A 202 24.13 10.72 3.17
CA ILE A 202 23.76 10.63 1.75
C ILE A 202 22.47 11.41 1.44
N LEU A 203 21.48 11.32 2.33
CA LEU A 203 20.26 12.12 2.20
C LEU A 203 20.56 13.62 2.27
N LEU A 204 21.38 14.07 3.22
CA LEU A 204 21.78 15.48 3.34
C LEU A 204 22.56 15.98 2.12
N LEU A 205 23.39 15.13 1.50
CA LEU A 205 24.08 15.49 0.25
C LEU A 205 23.12 15.74 -0.92
N ASN A 206 21.94 15.09 -0.95
CA ASN A 206 20.91 15.44 -1.94
C ASN A 206 20.37 16.86 -1.71
N PHE A 207 20.21 17.29 -0.46
CA PHE A 207 19.83 18.67 -0.13
C PHE A 207 20.91 19.66 -0.52
N VAL A 208 22.18 19.34 -0.27
CA VAL A 208 23.33 20.15 -0.71
C VAL A 208 23.32 20.27 -2.24
N GLU A 209 23.19 19.17 -2.96
CA GLU A 209 23.12 19.18 -4.42
C GLU A 209 21.92 19.99 -4.95
N TYR A 210 20.76 19.88 -4.31
CA TYR A 210 19.59 20.72 -4.64
C TYR A 210 19.86 22.20 -4.39
N ALA A 211 20.44 22.58 -3.26
CA ALA A 211 20.81 23.96 -2.97
C ALA A 211 21.80 24.51 -4.01
N LEU A 212 22.78 23.71 -4.43
CA LEU A 212 23.74 24.06 -5.48
C LEU A 212 23.07 24.27 -6.84
N ILE A 213 22.18 23.36 -7.26
CA ILE A 213 21.39 23.49 -8.51
C ILE A 213 20.56 24.78 -8.49
N ARG A 214 20.01 25.13 -7.33
CA ARG A 214 19.15 26.30 -7.14
C ARG A 214 19.86 27.58 -6.76
N ASN A 215 21.19 27.53 -6.64
CA ASN A 215 21.99 28.65 -6.19
C ASN A 215 21.56 29.20 -4.81
N PHE A 216 21.09 28.32 -3.93
CA PHE A 216 20.79 28.67 -2.55
C PHE A 216 22.05 28.59 -1.68
N PRO A 217 22.29 29.59 -0.81
CA PRO A 217 23.32 29.46 0.21
C PRO A 217 22.91 28.37 1.21
N PHE A 218 23.89 27.62 1.70
CA PHE A 218 23.67 26.64 2.75
C PHE A 218 24.79 26.71 3.80
N ILE A 219 24.45 26.32 5.02
CA ILE A 219 25.40 26.09 6.10
C ILE A 219 25.28 24.61 6.45
N PHE A 220 26.40 23.89 6.36
CA PHE A 220 26.46 22.46 6.68
C PHE A 220 27.25 22.27 7.98
N ILE A 221 26.57 21.82 9.03
CA ILE A 221 27.16 21.60 10.35
C ILE A 221 27.29 20.09 10.56
N ASP A 222 28.54 19.58 10.50
CA ASP A 222 28.84 18.20 10.85
C ASP A 222 29.44 18.11 12.25
N GLY A 223 28.62 17.72 13.23
CA GLY A 223 29.07 17.51 14.60
C GLY A 223 30.06 16.35 14.78
N LYS A 224 30.24 15.48 13.77
CA LYS A 224 31.26 14.42 13.80
C LYS A 224 32.63 14.90 13.33
N GLY A 225 32.71 16.03 12.63
CA GLY A 225 33.96 16.57 12.08
C GLY A 225 34.66 15.62 11.11
N SER A 226 33.92 14.85 10.31
CA SER A 226 34.50 13.86 9.41
C SER A 226 35.13 14.51 8.17
N SER A 227 36.40 14.17 7.87
CA SER A 227 37.08 14.65 6.66
C SER A 227 36.34 14.21 5.38
N GLU A 228 35.76 13.02 5.39
CA GLU A 228 34.99 12.46 4.28
C GLU A 228 33.80 13.36 3.91
N SER A 229 33.03 13.85 4.90
CA SER A 229 31.89 14.76 4.62
C SER A 229 32.35 16.06 3.98
N ILE A 230 33.51 16.58 4.38
CA ILE A 230 34.10 17.80 3.77
C ILE A 230 34.44 17.52 2.31
N GLU A 231 35.13 16.41 2.02
CA GLU A 231 35.52 16.02 0.66
C GLU A 231 34.30 15.79 -0.25
N GLU A 232 33.24 15.16 0.25
CA GLU A 232 32.00 14.94 -0.49
C GLU A 232 31.29 16.26 -0.86
N VAL A 233 31.15 17.17 0.12
CA VAL A 233 30.54 18.49 -0.11
C VAL A 233 31.41 19.34 -1.03
N GLU A 234 32.74 19.33 -0.86
CA GLU A 234 33.67 20.05 -1.73
C GLU A 234 33.59 19.55 -3.17
N THR A 235 33.50 18.23 -3.37
CA THR A 235 33.33 17.61 -4.68
C THR A 235 32.03 18.07 -5.36
N LEU A 236 30.93 18.16 -4.60
CA LEU A 236 29.68 18.69 -5.11
C LEU A 236 29.81 20.18 -5.47
N CYS A 237 30.35 21.01 -4.57
CA CYS A 237 30.55 22.44 -4.84
C CYS A 237 31.40 22.67 -6.10
N LYS A 238 32.50 21.94 -6.29
CA LYS A 238 33.34 21.99 -7.50
C LYS A 238 32.56 21.63 -8.76
N ARG A 239 31.71 20.60 -8.71
CA ARG A 239 30.88 20.18 -9.86
C ARG A 239 29.94 21.30 -10.34
N TYR A 240 29.43 22.11 -9.41
CA TYR A 240 28.51 23.21 -9.70
C TYR A 240 29.20 24.57 -9.76
N ASP A 241 30.53 24.62 -9.78
CA ASP A 241 31.32 25.85 -9.78
C ASP A 241 30.91 26.81 -8.64
N ARG A 242 30.98 26.30 -7.40
CA ARG A 242 30.66 27.03 -6.17
C ARG A 242 31.83 27.01 -5.21
N ASN A 243 32.06 28.15 -4.55
CA ASN A 243 33.09 28.29 -3.53
C ASN A 243 32.61 27.71 -2.20
N LEU A 244 33.37 26.78 -1.63
CA LEU A 244 33.12 26.24 -0.29
C LEU A 244 34.10 26.88 0.71
N LYS A 245 33.56 27.39 1.82
CA LYS A 245 34.35 27.81 2.98
C LYS A 245 34.19 26.76 4.08
N VAL A 246 35.32 26.20 4.51
CA VAL A 246 35.35 25.15 5.53
C VAL A 246 35.94 25.73 6.81
N PHE A 247 35.14 25.77 7.86
CA PHE A 247 35.59 26.08 9.21
C PHE A 247 35.72 24.76 9.98
N SER A 248 36.96 24.37 10.30
CA SER A 248 37.27 23.15 11.05
C SER A 248 38.57 23.33 11.83
N ASP A 249 38.82 22.40 12.77
CA ASP A 249 40.05 22.31 13.56
C ASP A 249 41.32 22.20 12.71
N LYS A 250 41.23 21.55 11.55
CA LYS A 250 42.34 21.36 10.59
C LYS A 250 42.41 22.44 9.51
N GLY A 251 41.39 23.29 9.43
CA GLY A 251 41.26 24.31 8.39
C GLY A 251 42.11 25.55 8.65
N LYS A 252 42.34 26.33 7.59
CA LYS A 252 43.00 27.66 7.69
C LYS A 252 41.99 28.80 7.85
N LEU A 253 40.70 28.52 7.70
CA LEU A 253 39.66 29.54 7.82
C LEU A 253 39.52 29.92 9.29
N THR A 254 39.64 31.20 9.59
CA THR A 254 39.39 31.74 10.92
C THR A 254 37.99 32.36 10.98
N TYR A 255 37.36 32.24 12.15
CA TYR A 255 36.08 32.88 12.43
C TYR A 255 36.20 33.63 13.73
N ASN A 256 35.85 34.93 13.71
CA ASN A 256 35.74 35.74 14.91
C ASN A 256 34.25 35.96 15.20
N PRO A 257 33.67 35.29 16.21
CA PRO A 257 32.25 35.44 16.54
C PRO A 257 31.90 36.84 17.03
N LEU A 258 32.87 37.62 17.51
CA LEU A 258 32.68 38.96 18.07
C LEU A 258 32.87 40.07 17.04
N LYS A 259 33.38 39.76 15.84
CA LYS A 259 33.69 40.78 14.81
C LYS A 259 32.46 41.54 14.32
N TYR A 260 31.29 40.90 14.33
CA TYR A 260 30.05 41.47 13.81
C TYR A 260 28.90 41.32 14.80
N GLY A 261 28.11 42.37 14.94
CA GLY A 261 26.99 42.50 15.89
C GLY A 261 27.21 43.71 16.80
N GLY A 262 26.13 44.34 17.26
CA GLY A 262 26.23 45.41 18.27
C GLY A 262 26.45 44.84 19.67
N ALA A 263 26.66 45.72 20.66
CA ALA A 263 26.98 45.33 22.04
C ALA A 263 26.08 44.23 22.63
N THR A 264 24.77 44.27 22.38
CA THR A 264 23.82 43.23 22.83
C THR A 264 24.11 41.87 22.20
N VAL A 265 24.35 41.82 20.88
CA VAL A 265 24.64 40.56 20.17
C VAL A 265 25.97 39.98 20.61
N ILE A 266 26.98 40.82 20.83
CA ILE A 266 28.30 40.39 21.31
C ILE A 266 28.18 39.86 22.73
N LYS A 267 27.44 40.56 23.61
CA LYS A 267 27.13 40.10 24.96
C LYS A 267 26.44 38.73 24.93
N ASP A 268 25.35 38.57 24.18
CA ASP A 268 24.58 37.31 24.14
C ASP A 268 25.46 36.14 23.64
N LYS A 269 26.33 36.39 22.65
CA LYS A 269 27.31 35.40 22.17
C LYS A 269 28.31 35.00 23.25
N LEU A 270 28.79 35.95 24.06
CA LEU A 270 29.71 35.66 25.16
C LEU A 270 28.99 34.96 26.32
N GLU A 271 27.75 35.34 26.62
CA GLU A 271 26.93 34.70 27.64
C GLU A 271 26.71 33.22 27.34
N GLN A 272 26.40 32.86 26.09
CA GLN A 272 26.28 31.47 25.64
C GLN A 272 27.61 30.67 25.74
N LEU A 273 28.76 31.33 25.77
CA LEU A 273 30.06 30.69 25.97
C LEU A 273 30.39 30.47 27.46
N ILE A 274 29.68 31.16 28.37
CA ILE A 274 29.95 31.23 29.81
C ILE A 274 28.78 30.60 30.59
N GLU A 275 28.12 29.56 30.07
CA GLU A 275 27.17 28.78 30.89
C GLU A 275 27.91 28.23 32.12
N THR A 276 27.63 28.80 33.29
CA THR A 276 28.17 28.34 34.58
C THR A 276 27.10 27.60 35.35
N GLU A 277 27.49 26.76 36.31
CA GLU A 277 26.56 25.98 37.14
C GLU A 277 25.63 26.86 38.04
N SER A 278 25.80 28.18 38.05
CA SER A 278 25.04 29.10 38.90
C SER A 278 24.51 30.31 38.13
N ASP A 279 23.18 30.40 38.03
CA ASP A 279 22.47 31.52 37.38
C ASP A 279 22.86 32.90 37.94
N TYR A 280 23.18 32.97 39.24
CA TYR A 280 23.57 34.21 39.92
C TYR A 280 24.90 34.77 39.39
N TYR A 281 25.93 33.93 39.28
CA TYR A 281 27.24 34.36 38.79
C TYR A 281 27.24 34.64 37.29
N SER A 282 26.42 33.93 36.52
CA SER A 282 26.16 34.28 35.13
C SER A 282 25.60 35.71 35.02
N SER A 283 24.54 36.06 35.75
CA SER A 283 23.90 37.38 35.63
C SER A 283 24.81 38.61 35.90
N ILE A 284 25.69 38.52 36.91
CA ILE A 284 26.64 39.58 37.26
C ILE A 284 27.73 39.68 36.20
N SER A 285 28.28 38.52 35.79
CA SER A 285 29.31 38.46 34.74
C SER A 285 28.78 39.01 33.42
N THR A 286 27.53 38.69 33.06
CA THR A 286 26.90 39.17 31.84
C THR A 286 26.73 40.69 31.84
N SER A 287 26.32 41.29 32.97
CA SER A 287 26.14 42.75 33.08
C SER A 287 27.48 43.49 32.95
N LEU A 288 28.55 42.97 33.57
CA LEU A 288 29.90 43.52 33.45
C LEU A 288 30.45 43.40 32.03
N VAL A 289 30.29 42.24 31.40
CA VAL A 289 30.72 41.98 30.01
C VAL A 289 30.01 42.94 29.05
N GLN A 290 28.71 43.17 29.23
CA GLN A 290 27.96 44.12 28.40
C GLN A 290 28.51 45.54 28.52
N ALA A 291 28.77 46.02 29.75
CA ALA A 291 29.30 47.36 29.99
C ALA A 291 30.72 47.52 29.41
N LEU A 292 31.57 46.49 29.54
CA LEU A 292 32.91 46.48 28.95
C LEU A 292 32.87 46.55 27.42
N ILE A 293 31.97 45.79 26.79
CA ILE A 293 31.81 45.86 25.32
C ILE A 293 31.34 47.24 24.88
N GLN A 294 30.35 47.81 25.56
CA GLN A 294 29.87 49.17 25.25
C GLN A 294 30.99 50.20 25.36
N PHE A 295 31.79 50.13 26.44
CA PHE A 295 32.94 51.00 26.61
C PHE A 295 33.98 50.86 25.48
N ILE A 296 34.24 49.64 25.01
CA ILE A 296 35.15 49.38 23.88
C ILE A 296 34.55 49.84 22.53
N ASP A 297 33.23 49.82 22.38
CA ASP A 297 32.54 50.21 21.12
C ASP A 297 32.42 51.75 20.99
N ASP A 298 32.36 52.46 22.11
CA ASP A 298 32.25 53.92 22.17
C ASP A 298 33.60 54.67 21.97
N TYR A 299 34.75 53.96 22.02
CA TYR A 299 36.11 54.53 21.96
C TYR A 299 37.04 53.79 20.98
#